data_AF-A0A1H5EKA2-F1
#
_entry.id   AF-A0A1H5EKA2-F1
#
_cell.length_a   1.000
_cell.length_b   1.000
_cell.length_c   1.000
_cell.angle_alpha   90.00
_cell.angle_beta   90.00
_cell.angle_gamma   90.00
#
_symmetry.space_group_name_H-M   'P 1'
#
loop_
_entity.id
_entity.type
_entity.pdbx_description
1 polymer ?
#
loop_
_entity_poly.entity_id
_entity_poly.type
_entity_poly.pdbx_seq_one_letter_code
_entity_poly.pdbx_strand_id
1 'polypeptide(L)'
;MTTGTVRIERAPDGIWIIAPDDAPSVLDDAAGIDVAVLEALGGHLSWSVLAEHAVPAAVIDDVDSAQNWLWAVFGEEVALAVAAGSGTEISVAPARPRVAACARRLAFALWAARWWPTSTVDALPALDEELLNGEIATLVEECDLLVDGADALAPAAPAVPVRPARADDYALAAGVATATLPSALVLTRGTTGTDWRRYPPGLVDASERAVAWEVVRASGTTTVRVSIVAAPGLSSAVPEHLRPRASVGTASGTVDVSLSLSGDTWSGVAAAPSGSEAGVSVDVHVPGFGTTGSADGGGAEVRERVRNLIRQRLLRAAATTPDDGPDAPLLAEIEAAASDSDF
;
A
#
# COMPACT_ATOMS: atom_id res chain seq x y z
N MET A 1 22.16 4.15 -15.67
CA MET A 1 23.08 3.21 -15.00
C MET A 1 22.82 3.36 -13.51
N THR A 2 22.48 2.29 -12.82
CA THR A 2 22.26 2.32 -11.38
C THR A 2 23.61 2.38 -10.68
N THR A 3 24.08 3.58 -10.38
CA THR A 3 25.29 3.82 -9.58
C THR A 3 24.85 4.29 -8.21
N GLY A 4 25.31 3.60 -7.17
CA GLY A 4 25.11 3.96 -5.78
C GLY A 4 26.21 3.32 -4.94
N THR A 5 26.29 3.68 -3.67
CA THR A 5 27.25 3.09 -2.74
C THR A 5 26.47 2.28 -1.71
N VAL A 6 26.98 1.10 -1.36
CA VAL A 6 26.39 0.24 -0.33
C VAL A 6 27.41 -0.06 0.75
N ARG A 7 26.92 -0.15 1.99
CA ARG A 7 27.67 -0.68 3.13
C ARG A 7 27.33 -2.14 3.30
N ILE A 8 28.39 -2.97 3.40
CA ILE A 8 28.26 -4.39 3.70
C ILE A 8 28.55 -4.58 5.19
N GLU A 9 27.58 -5.12 5.92
CA GLU A 9 27.67 -5.41 7.34
C GLU A 9 27.29 -6.86 7.61
N ARG A 10 27.90 -7.44 8.65
CA ARG A 10 27.56 -8.77 9.13
C ARG A 10 26.99 -8.64 10.54
N ALA A 11 25.73 -8.99 10.69
CA ALA A 11 25.07 -9.02 11.98
C ALA A 11 25.58 -10.20 12.83
N PRO A 12 25.46 -10.12 14.18
CA PRO A 12 26.00 -11.12 15.11
C PRO A 12 25.40 -12.53 14.96
N ASP A 13 24.19 -12.62 14.40
CA ASP A 13 23.45 -13.85 14.11
C ASP A 13 23.91 -14.55 12.82
N GLY A 14 24.84 -13.94 12.08
CA GLY A 14 25.37 -14.48 10.83
C GLY A 14 24.68 -13.93 9.58
N ILE A 15 23.66 -13.07 9.72
CA ILE A 15 22.98 -12.41 8.61
C ILE A 15 23.88 -11.34 8.00
N TRP A 16 23.87 -11.25 6.68
CA TRP A 16 24.53 -10.18 5.93
C TRP A 16 23.55 -9.11 5.51
N ILE A 17 23.95 -7.85 5.67
CA ILE A 17 23.18 -6.68 5.27
C ILE A 17 24.02 -5.91 4.25
N ILE A 18 23.45 -5.69 3.06
CA ILE A 18 24.05 -4.88 2.00
C ILE A 18 23.07 -3.75 1.72
N ALA A 19 23.33 -2.54 2.22
CA ALA A 19 22.36 -1.46 2.10
C ALA A 19 23.01 -0.15 1.67
N PRO A 20 22.37 0.65 0.80
CA PRO A 20 22.65 2.08 0.74
C PRO A 20 22.34 2.73 2.09
N ASP A 21 22.93 3.89 2.37
CA ASP A 21 22.56 4.67 3.55
C ASP A 21 21.05 4.99 3.53
N ASP A 22 20.39 4.83 4.68
CA ASP A 22 18.96 5.08 4.92
C ASP A 22 17.97 4.26 4.05
N ALA A 23 18.42 3.16 3.43
CA ALA A 23 17.52 2.27 2.71
C ALA A 23 16.66 1.43 3.66
N PRO A 24 15.36 1.23 3.35
CA PRO A 24 14.50 0.40 4.19
C PRO A 24 14.96 -1.05 4.16
N SER A 25 14.87 -1.72 5.30
CA SER A 25 15.29 -3.11 5.48
C SER A 25 14.14 -3.97 5.97
N VAL A 26 14.14 -5.25 5.61
CA VAL A 26 13.21 -6.23 6.18
C VAL A 26 13.43 -6.47 7.68
N LEU A 27 14.54 -5.96 8.23
CA LEU A 27 14.86 -5.99 9.66
C LEU A 27 14.28 -4.80 10.43
N ASP A 28 13.63 -3.85 9.76
CA ASP A 28 13.02 -2.69 10.41
C ASP A 28 11.81 -3.11 11.28
N ASP A 29 11.65 -2.47 12.44
CA ASP A 29 10.60 -2.80 13.42
C ASP A 29 9.17 -2.65 12.85
N ALA A 30 8.99 -1.86 11.80
CA ALA A 30 7.71 -1.66 11.15
C ALA A 30 7.86 -1.58 9.62
N ALA A 31 7.08 -2.37 8.91
CA ALA A 31 6.96 -2.26 7.46
C ALA A 31 6.34 -0.90 7.09
N GLY A 32 7.11 -0.07 6.38
CA GLY A 32 6.63 1.15 5.75
C GLY A 32 5.69 0.82 4.59
N ILE A 33 4.63 1.61 4.42
CA ILE A 33 3.69 1.47 3.29
C ILE A 33 4.35 1.76 1.94
N ASP A 34 5.53 2.38 1.93
CA ASP A 34 6.33 2.70 0.76
C ASP A 34 7.44 1.67 0.51
N VAL A 35 7.52 0.59 1.30
CA VAL A 35 8.59 -0.41 1.16
C VAL A 35 8.12 -1.55 0.26
N ALA A 36 8.81 -1.74 -0.87
CA ALA A 36 8.68 -2.90 -1.74
C ALA A 36 9.70 -3.96 -1.33
N VAL A 37 9.28 -5.21 -1.22
CA VAL A 37 10.14 -6.35 -0.83
C VAL A 37 10.03 -7.44 -1.89
N LEU A 38 11.16 -8.06 -2.21
CA LEU A 38 11.26 -9.22 -3.08
C LEU A 38 12.06 -10.31 -2.35
N GLU A 39 11.47 -11.49 -2.25
CA GLU A 39 12.18 -12.69 -1.80
C GLU A 39 13.12 -13.17 -2.91
N ALA A 40 14.35 -13.50 -2.54
CA ALA A 40 15.38 -14.01 -3.42
C ALA A 40 16.02 -15.26 -2.81
N LEU A 41 16.67 -16.07 -3.63
CA LEU A 41 17.37 -17.27 -3.18
C LEU A 41 18.42 -16.89 -2.11
N GLY A 42 18.19 -17.33 -0.87
CA GLY A 42 19.07 -17.05 0.27
C GLY A 42 18.98 -15.63 0.84
N GLY A 43 17.90 -14.89 0.58
CA GLY A 43 17.67 -13.61 1.23
C GLY A 43 16.48 -12.81 0.71
N HIS A 44 16.47 -11.52 1.06
CA HIS A 44 15.43 -10.58 0.66
C HIS A 44 16.07 -9.31 0.10
N LEU A 45 15.41 -8.70 -0.88
CA LEU A 45 15.71 -7.39 -1.41
C LEU A 45 14.60 -6.41 -1.04
N SER A 46 14.96 -5.21 -0.62
CA SER A 46 14.00 -4.15 -0.28
C SER A 46 14.34 -2.81 -0.93
N TRP A 47 13.31 -2.08 -1.31
CA TRP A 47 13.38 -0.73 -1.87
C TRP A 47 12.33 0.16 -1.21
N SER A 48 12.59 1.46 -1.11
CA SER A 48 11.47 2.42 -1.00
C SER A 48 10.99 2.74 -2.40
N VAL A 49 9.69 2.65 -2.65
CA VAL A 49 9.07 3.08 -3.92
C VAL A 49 9.17 4.59 -4.13
N LEU A 50 9.46 5.33 -3.05
CA LEU A 50 9.69 6.78 -3.06
C LEU A 50 11.15 7.17 -3.27
N ALA A 51 12.08 6.20 -3.27
CA ALA A 51 13.51 6.46 -3.45
C ALA A 51 13.85 6.74 -4.92
N GLU A 52 14.66 7.77 -5.14
CA GLU A 52 15.19 8.11 -6.47
C GLU A 52 16.23 7.07 -6.95
N HIS A 53 16.97 6.46 -6.02
CA HIS A 53 17.99 5.47 -6.34
C HIS A 53 17.37 4.07 -6.53
N ALA A 54 17.91 3.33 -7.50
CA ALA A 54 17.41 1.99 -7.85
C ALA A 54 18.14 0.84 -7.12
N VAL A 55 19.11 1.15 -6.26
CA VAL A 55 19.88 0.13 -5.52
C VAL A 55 19.04 -0.41 -4.35
N PRO A 56 18.80 -1.73 -4.25
CA PRO A 56 18.12 -2.33 -3.11
C PRO A 56 18.98 -2.34 -1.85
N ALA A 57 18.35 -2.43 -0.68
CA ALA A 57 18.96 -3.10 0.45
C ALA A 57 18.77 -4.62 0.32
N ALA A 58 19.75 -5.41 0.74
CA ALA A 58 19.67 -6.85 0.79
C ALA A 58 19.93 -7.36 2.20
N VAL A 59 19.14 -8.34 2.62
CA VAL A 59 19.31 -9.09 3.86
C VAL A 59 19.46 -10.56 3.50
N ILE A 60 20.60 -11.15 3.80
CA ILE A 60 21.03 -12.46 3.30
C ILE A 60 21.25 -13.38 4.49
N ASP A 61 20.54 -14.51 4.50
CA ASP A 61 20.62 -15.55 5.53
C ASP A 61 21.36 -16.81 5.02
N ASP A 62 21.31 -17.08 3.73
CA ASP A 62 22.07 -18.13 3.04
C ASP A 62 22.97 -17.53 1.96
N VAL A 63 24.24 -17.31 2.33
CA VAL A 63 25.25 -16.75 1.43
C VAL A 63 25.49 -17.66 0.23
N ASP A 64 25.49 -18.99 0.39
CA ASP A 64 25.82 -19.90 -0.71
C ASP A 64 24.77 -19.80 -1.82
N SER A 65 23.49 -19.73 -1.45
CA SER A 65 22.39 -19.49 -2.40
C SER A 65 22.44 -18.09 -2.99
N ALA A 66 22.69 -17.06 -2.17
CA ALA A 66 22.73 -15.66 -2.61
C ALA A 66 23.86 -15.37 -3.62
N GLN A 67 24.97 -16.10 -3.54
CA GLN A 67 26.08 -15.94 -4.49
C GLN A 67 25.70 -16.25 -5.95
N ASN A 68 24.56 -16.90 -6.20
CA ASN A 68 24.06 -17.13 -7.55
C ASN A 68 23.59 -15.84 -8.24
N TRP A 69 23.13 -14.83 -7.48
CA TRP A 69 22.55 -13.59 -8.04
C TRP A 69 23.20 -12.29 -7.55
N LEU A 70 23.95 -12.28 -6.44
CA LEU A 70 24.54 -11.06 -5.86
C LEU A 70 25.36 -10.23 -6.86
N TRP A 71 26.20 -10.90 -7.65
CA TRP A 71 27.03 -10.26 -8.68
C TRP A 71 26.18 -9.61 -9.79
N ALA A 72 25.01 -10.18 -10.09
CA ALA A 72 24.11 -9.66 -11.12
C ALA A 72 23.44 -8.36 -10.69
N VAL A 73 23.09 -8.23 -9.40
CA VAL A 73 22.34 -7.10 -8.83
C VAL A 73 23.27 -6.02 -8.25
N PHE A 74 24.30 -6.39 -7.49
CA PHE A 74 25.20 -5.44 -6.82
C PHE A 74 26.56 -5.29 -7.50
N GLY A 75 26.96 -6.26 -8.31
CA GLY A 75 28.27 -6.30 -8.97
C GLY A 75 29.24 -7.29 -8.35
N GLU A 76 30.29 -7.62 -9.10
CA GLU A 76 31.28 -8.64 -8.72
C GLU A 76 32.04 -8.27 -7.44
N GLU A 77 32.39 -6.99 -7.24
CA GLU A 77 33.12 -6.53 -6.05
C GLU A 77 32.34 -6.78 -4.76
N VAL A 78 31.02 -6.54 -4.78
CA VAL A 78 30.14 -6.80 -3.64
C VAL A 78 30.03 -8.29 -3.36
N ALA A 79 29.82 -9.11 -4.39
CA ALA A 79 29.76 -10.57 -4.26
C ALA A 79 31.06 -11.15 -3.66
N LEU A 80 32.22 -10.67 -4.12
CA LEU A 80 33.53 -11.06 -3.60
C LEU A 80 33.74 -10.62 -2.15
N ALA A 81 33.31 -9.42 -1.78
CA ALA A 81 33.42 -8.93 -0.41
C ALA A 81 32.58 -9.76 0.58
N VAL A 82 31.36 -10.14 0.19
CA VAL A 82 30.51 -11.04 0.98
C VAL A 82 31.16 -12.43 1.10
N ALA A 83 31.69 -13.00 0.01
CA ALA A 83 32.40 -14.28 0.03
C ALA A 83 33.64 -14.27 0.93
N ALA A 84 34.39 -13.16 0.92
CA ALA A 84 35.58 -12.97 1.73
C ALA A 84 35.28 -12.67 3.20
N GLY A 85 34.02 -12.39 3.54
CA GLY A 85 33.63 -11.99 4.87
C GLY A 85 34.09 -10.57 5.26
N SER A 86 34.31 -9.68 4.27
CA SER A 86 34.74 -8.31 4.50
C SER A 86 33.57 -7.33 4.48
N GLY A 87 33.34 -6.65 5.60
CA GLY A 87 32.43 -5.50 5.65
C GLY A 87 33.15 -4.25 5.15
N THR A 88 32.72 -3.69 4.02
CA THR A 88 33.33 -2.49 3.44
C THR A 88 32.27 -1.72 2.65
N GLU A 89 32.51 -0.43 2.45
CA GLU A 89 31.71 0.41 1.58
C GLU A 89 32.18 0.22 0.13
N ILE A 90 31.25 -0.14 -0.77
CA ILE A 90 31.57 -0.53 -2.16
C ILE A 90 30.59 0.17 -3.11
N SER A 91 31.10 0.61 -4.26
CA SER A 91 30.26 1.17 -5.32
C SER A 91 29.57 0.06 -6.08
N VAL A 92 28.25 0.17 -6.20
CA VAL A 92 27.41 -0.79 -6.91
C VAL A 92 27.51 -0.57 -8.41
N ALA A 93 27.86 -1.66 -9.11
CA ALA A 93 27.90 -1.74 -10.55
C ALA A 93 27.32 -3.10 -10.98
N PRO A 94 25.99 -3.20 -11.18
CA PRO A 94 25.34 -4.47 -11.47
C PRO A 94 25.95 -5.11 -12.74
N ALA A 95 26.41 -6.36 -12.64
CA ALA A 95 26.95 -7.07 -13.81
C ALA A 95 25.84 -7.38 -14.84
N ARG A 96 24.58 -7.47 -14.39
CA ARG A 96 23.39 -7.59 -15.25
C ARG A 96 22.37 -6.51 -14.93
N PRO A 97 22.53 -5.28 -15.47
CA PRO A 97 21.63 -4.16 -15.19
C PRO A 97 20.16 -4.43 -15.52
N ARG A 98 19.88 -5.26 -16.54
CA ARG A 98 18.51 -5.66 -16.89
C ARG A 98 17.85 -6.52 -15.82
N VAL A 99 18.60 -7.42 -15.18
CA VAL A 99 18.09 -8.26 -14.10
C VAL A 99 17.81 -7.42 -12.87
N ALA A 100 18.69 -6.48 -12.52
CA ALA A 100 18.45 -5.53 -11.43
C ALA A 100 17.21 -4.65 -11.69
N ALA A 101 16.99 -4.23 -12.93
CA ALA A 101 15.78 -3.50 -13.33
C ALA A 101 14.52 -4.36 -13.27
N CYS A 102 14.56 -5.60 -13.77
CA CYS A 102 13.47 -6.59 -13.64
C CYS A 102 13.10 -6.77 -12.16
N ALA A 103 14.08 -7.00 -11.29
CA ALA A 103 13.85 -7.24 -9.87
C ALA A 103 13.15 -6.05 -9.19
N ARG A 104 13.58 -4.82 -9.49
CA ARG A 104 12.93 -3.61 -8.98
C ARG A 104 11.48 -3.50 -9.49
N ARG A 105 11.25 -3.77 -10.78
CA ARG A 105 9.91 -3.72 -11.38
C ARG A 105 8.98 -4.79 -10.79
N LEU A 106 9.48 -6.01 -10.58
CA LEU A 106 8.76 -7.09 -9.91
C LEU A 106 8.41 -6.71 -8.47
N ALA A 107 9.37 -6.19 -7.70
CA ALA A 107 9.12 -5.71 -6.34
C ALA A 107 8.05 -4.59 -6.30
N PHE A 108 8.09 -3.66 -7.26
CA PHE A 108 7.08 -2.62 -7.38
C PHE A 108 5.69 -3.20 -7.74
N ALA A 109 5.61 -4.17 -8.65
CA ALA A 109 4.35 -4.81 -9.02
C ALA A 109 3.72 -5.57 -7.84
N LEU A 110 4.52 -6.30 -7.08
CA LEU A 110 4.09 -6.97 -5.83
C LEU A 110 3.65 -5.95 -4.77
N TRP A 111 4.39 -4.84 -4.64
CA TRP A 111 4.00 -3.73 -3.78
C TRP A 111 2.66 -3.11 -4.22
N ALA A 112 2.47 -2.86 -5.52
CA ALA A 112 1.24 -2.29 -6.06
C ALA A 112 0.03 -3.21 -5.83
N ALA A 113 0.20 -4.52 -6.00
CA ALA A 113 -0.85 -5.50 -5.69
C ALA A 113 -1.31 -5.42 -4.23
N ARG A 114 -0.46 -4.94 -3.32
CA ARG A 114 -0.73 -4.88 -1.88
C ARG A 114 -1.09 -3.50 -1.35
N TRP A 115 -0.50 -2.44 -1.91
CA TRP A 115 -0.48 -1.11 -1.32
C TRP A 115 -0.94 -0.01 -2.28
N TRP A 116 -1.40 -0.36 -3.50
CA TRP A 116 -1.92 0.65 -4.43
C TRP A 116 -3.08 1.44 -3.78
N PRO A 117 -2.95 2.78 -3.67
CA PRO A 117 -3.87 3.62 -2.91
C PRO A 117 -5.11 3.96 -3.73
N THR A 118 -5.92 2.97 -4.06
CA THR A 118 -7.17 3.15 -4.80
C THR A 118 -8.09 4.12 -4.07
N SER A 119 -8.59 5.15 -4.76
CA SER A 119 -9.44 6.18 -4.17
C SER A 119 -10.38 6.80 -5.20
N THR A 120 -11.69 6.73 -4.96
CA THR A 120 -12.69 7.53 -5.66
C THR A 120 -12.50 9.01 -5.32
N VAL A 121 -12.25 9.32 -4.04
CA VAL A 121 -12.18 10.71 -3.53
C VAL A 121 -11.02 11.49 -4.16
N ASP A 122 -9.87 10.84 -4.33
CA ASP A 122 -8.66 11.45 -4.87
C ASP A 122 -8.44 11.16 -6.37
N ALA A 123 -9.44 10.56 -7.06
CA ALA A 123 -9.39 10.12 -8.46
C ALA A 123 -8.17 9.23 -8.77
N LEU A 124 -7.94 8.22 -7.93
CA LEU A 124 -6.93 7.20 -8.11
C LEU A 124 -7.61 5.86 -8.48
N PRO A 125 -7.59 5.46 -9.76
CA PRO A 125 -8.28 4.26 -10.23
C PRO A 125 -7.69 2.98 -9.63
N ALA A 126 -8.51 1.93 -9.59
CA ALA A 126 -8.06 0.59 -9.25
C ALA A 126 -7.23 0.00 -10.38
N LEU A 127 -6.19 -0.77 -10.05
CA LEU A 127 -5.48 -1.58 -11.03
C LEU A 127 -6.32 -2.82 -11.35
N ASP A 128 -6.33 -3.21 -12.63
CA ASP A 128 -6.90 -4.49 -13.04
C ASP A 128 -6.04 -5.64 -12.48
N GLU A 129 -6.66 -6.48 -11.66
CA GLU A 129 -5.97 -7.56 -10.94
C GLU A 129 -5.47 -8.66 -11.89
N GLU A 130 -6.18 -8.95 -12.98
CA GLU A 130 -5.80 -9.99 -13.94
C GLU A 130 -4.57 -9.54 -14.75
N LEU A 131 -4.57 -8.29 -15.22
CA LEU A 131 -3.42 -7.70 -15.90
C LEU A 131 -2.20 -7.62 -14.99
N LEU A 132 -2.39 -7.16 -13.74
CA LEU A 132 -1.30 -7.05 -12.78
C LEU A 132 -0.70 -8.43 -12.45
N ASN A 133 -1.54 -9.44 -12.21
CA ASN A 133 -1.08 -10.80 -11.93
C ASN A 133 -0.38 -11.45 -13.13
N GLY A 134 -0.87 -11.23 -14.35
CA GLY A 134 -0.22 -11.73 -15.57
C GLY A 134 1.16 -11.11 -15.80
N GLU A 135 1.29 -9.81 -15.51
CA GLU A 135 2.58 -9.12 -15.60
C GLU A 135 3.55 -9.55 -14.49
N ILE A 136 3.06 -9.74 -13.24
CA ILE A 136 3.87 -10.31 -12.15
C ILE A 136 4.41 -11.69 -12.55
N ALA A 137 3.59 -12.57 -13.11
CA ALA A 137 4.03 -13.89 -13.56
C ALA A 137 5.13 -13.79 -14.64
N THR A 138 4.97 -12.88 -15.60
CA THR A 138 5.99 -12.63 -16.63
C THR A 138 7.30 -12.12 -16.02
N LEU A 139 7.22 -11.17 -15.07
CA LEU A 139 8.38 -10.62 -14.39
C LEU A 139 9.10 -11.65 -13.52
N VAL A 140 8.37 -12.57 -12.89
CA VAL A 140 8.97 -13.69 -12.15
C VAL A 140 9.79 -14.58 -13.09
N GLU A 141 9.26 -14.94 -14.25
CA GLU A 141 9.99 -15.73 -15.26
C GLU A 141 11.26 -14.99 -15.76
N GLU A 142 11.18 -13.67 -15.98
CA GLU A 142 12.36 -12.87 -16.37
C GLU A 142 13.42 -12.76 -15.25
N CYS A 143 12.99 -12.91 -13.99
CA CYS A 143 13.79 -12.81 -12.79
C CYS A 143 14.16 -14.19 -12.19
N ASP A 144 14.06 -15.29 -12.95
CA ASP A 144 14.39 -16.69 -12.56
C ASP A 144 15.80 -16.87 -11.95
N LEU A 145 16.74 -15.96 -12.24
CA LEU A 145 18.06 -15.97 -11.60
C LEU A 145 18.00 -15.66 -10.09
N LEU A 146 17.01 -14.86 -9.65
CA LEU A 146 16.87 -14.36 -8.28
C LEU A 146 15.85 -15.14 -7.46
N VAL A 147 14.72 -15.52 -8.08
CA VAL A 147 13.54 -16.07 -7.40
C VAL A 147 13.54 -17.59 -7.52
N ASP A 148 13.20 -18.31 -6.44
CA ASP A 148 12.95 -19.74 -6.55
C ASP A 148 11.61 -19.97 -7.29
N GLY A 149 11.61 -20.76 -8.36
CA GLY A 149 10.40 -21.07 -9.14
C GLY A 149 9.28 -21.74 -8.31
N ALA A 150 9.59 -22.26 -7.12
CA ALA A 150 8.60 -22.84 -6.20
C ALA A 150 7.82 -21.80 -5.36
N ASP A 151 8.39 -20.62 -5.11
CA ASP A 151 7.75 -19.53 -4.33
C ASP A 151 7.06 -18.47 -5.21
N ALA A 152 6.93 -18.77 -6.51
CA ALA A 152 6.10 -18.05 -7.48
C ALA A 152 4.59 -18.22 -7.23
N LEU A 153 4.14 -18.20 -5.96
CA LEU A 153 2.72 -18.22 -5.65
C LEU A 153 2.11 -16.86 -6.01
N ALA A 154 1.67 -16.74 -7.26
CA ALA A 154 0.69 -15.74 -7.63
C ALA A 154 -0.48 -15.81 -6.62
N PRO A 155 -0.96 -14.67 -6.10
CA PRO A 155 -2.12 -14.68 -5.23
C PRO A 155 -3.28 -15.37 -5.96
N ALA A 156 -3.87 -16.36 -5.31
CA ALA A 156 -4.95 -17.15 -5.91
C ALA A 156 -6.17 -16.25 -6.16
N ALA A 157 -6.46 -16.01 -7.45
CA ALA A 157 -7.59 -15.22 -7.90
C ALA A 157 -8.95 -15.87 -7.56
N PRO A 158 -9.94 -15.10 -7.08
CA PRO A 158 -11.33 -15.34 -7.40
C PRO A 158 -11.73 -14.51 -8.62
N ALA A 159 -12.34 -15.16 -9.62
CA ALA A 159 -12.88 -14.50 -10.81
C ALA A 159 -14.27 -13.88 -10.55
N VAL A 160 -14.50 -12.63 -11.01
CA VAL A 160 -15.44 -12.18 -12.08
C VAL A 160 -15.32 -10.65 -12.17
N PRO A 161 -15.07 -10.04 -13.34
CA PRO A 161 -15.05 -8.58 -13.47
C PRO A 161 -16.48 -8.02 -13.41
N VAL A 162 -16.71 -7.09 -12.48
CA VAL A 162 -17.83 -6.14 -12.53
C VAL A 162 -17.23 -4.78 -12.89
N ARG A 163 -17.78 -4.16 -13.95
CA ARG A 163 -17.33 -2.83 -14.39
C ARG A 163 -17.50 -1.84 -13.23
N PRO A 164 -16.46 -1.05 -12.86
CA PRO A 164 -16.60 -0.02 -11.84
C PRO A 164 -17.60 1.06 -12.27
N ALA A 165 -18.38 1.55 -11.32
CA ALA A 165 -19.24 2.72 -11.51
C ALA A 165 -18.38 3.98 -11.71
N ARG A 166 -18.88 4.94 -12.51
CA ARG A 166 -18.09 6.05 -13.07
C ARG A 166 -18.19 7.32 -12.22
N ALA A 167 -17.22 8.23 -12.36
CA ALA A 167 -17.21 9.55 -11.74
C ALA A 167 -18.53 10.34 -11.95
N ASP A 168 -19.20 10.17 -13.09
CA ASP A 168 -20.49 10.82 -13.40
C ASP A 168 -21.70 10.23 -12.68
N ASP A 169 -21.58 8.99 -12.16
CA ASP A 169 -22.62 8.39 -11.31
C ASP A 169 -22.64 9.04 -9.91
N TYR A 170 -21.59 9.79 -9.55
CA TYR A 170 -21.46 10.52 -8.29
C TYR A 170 -22.10 11.92 -8.30
N ALA A 171 -22.56 12.41 -9.46
CA ALA A 171 -23.27 13.69 -9.54
C ALA A 171 -24.67 13.67 -8.88
N LEU A 172 -25.16 12.49 -8.45
CA LEU A 172 -26.45 12.35 -7.75
C LEU A 172 -26.35 12.22 -6.22
N ALA A 173 -25.15 12.12 -5.63
CA ALA A 173 -24.97 11.89 -4.19
C ALA A 173 -24.54 13.13 -3.38
N ALA A 174 -24.34 14.30 -4.01
CA ALA A 174 -24.20 15.58 -3.31
C ALA A 174 -25.58 16.15 -2.91
N GLY A 175 -26.44 15.33 -2.28
CA GLY A 175 -27.84 15.70 -2.14
C GLY A 175 -28.74 14.78 -1.34
N VAL A 176 -28.24 14.07 -0.34
CA VAL A 176 -29.10 13.77 0.81
C VAL A 176 -28.30 14.16 2.05
N ALA A 177 -28.36 15.44 2.40
CA ALA A 177 -28.41 15.75 3.83
C ALA A 177 -29.50 14.84 4.37
N THR A 178 -29.13 13.73 5.03
CA THR A 178 -30.07 12.88 5.75
C THR A 178 -30.91 13.86 6.51
N ALA A 179 -32.15 14.05 6.07
CA ALA A 179 -32.99 15.14 6.52
C ALA A 179 -32.94 15.06 8.03
N THR A 180 -32.20 16.00 8.63
CA THR A 180 -31.97 16.02 10.05
C THR A 180 -33.38 16.01 10.60
N LEU A 181 -33.77 14.92 11.30
CA LEU A 181 -35.06 14.90 11.97
C LEU A 181 -35.16 16.25 12.67
N PRO A 182 -36.30 16.98 12.63
CA PRO A 182 -36.42 18.38 13.07
C PRO A 182 -35.97 18.68 14.52
N SER A 183 -35.42 17.69 15.23
CA SER A 183 -35.06 17.66 16.64
C SER A 183 -33.62 17.15 16.90
N ALA A 184 -32.79 16.91 15.87
CA ALA A 184 -31.42 16.42 16.04
C ALA A 184 -30.38 17.55 15.90
N LEU A 185 -29.56 17.75 16.94
CA LEU A 185 -28.49 18.74 17.00
C LEU A 185 -27.14 18.07 16.70
N VAL A 186 -26.42 18.54 15.68
CA VAL A 186 -25.03 18.14 15.45
C VAL A 186 -24.13 18.89 16.44
N LEU A 187 -23.45 18.16 17.32
CA LEU A 187 -22.56 18.72 18.34
C LEU A 187 -21.18 19.03 17.75
N THR A 188 -20.66 18.10 16.96
CA THR A 188 -19.38 18.21 16.27
C THR A 188 -19.34 17.24 15.08
N ARG A 189 -18.47 17.51 14.12
CA ARG A 189 -18.24 16.68 12.94
C ARG A 189 -16.82 16.88 12.43
N GLY A 190 -16.30 15.91 11.69
CA GLY A 190 -14.98 16.00 11.09
C GLY A 190 -14.73 14.94 10.05
N THR A 191 -13.56 15.04 9.44
CA THR A 191 -13.03 14.05 8.50
C THR A 191 -11.63 13.65 8.93
N THR A 192 -11.27 12.38 8.76
CA THR A 192 -9.96 11.86 9.11
C THR A 192 -9.47 10.89 8.05
N GLY A 193 -8.14 10.82 7.91
CA GLY A 193 -7.50 9.77 7.13
C GLY A 193 -7.49 8.45 7.88
N THR A 194 -6.94 7.43 7.24
CA THR A 194 -6.90 6.08 7.77
C THR A 194 -5.54 5.43 7.49
N ASP A 195 -5.05 4.64 8.44
CA ASP A 195 -3.80 3.89 8.28
C ASP A 195 -4.08 2.62 7.45
N TRP A 196 -3.60 2.60 6.21
CA TRP A 196 -3.80 1.51 5.24
C TRP A 196 -3.32 0.15 5.76
N ARG A 197 -2.46 0.11 6.79
CA ARG A 197 -1.94 -1.13 7.36
C ARG A 197 -2.94 -1.86 8.27
N ARG A 198 -4.11 -1.27 8.56
CA ARG A 198 -5.10 -1.79 9.53
C ARG A 198 -6.23 -2.60 8.91
N TYR A 199 -6.25 -2.75 7.60
CA TYR A 199 -7.24 -3.55 6.88
C TYR A 199 -6.68 -4.03 5.54
N PRO A 200 -7.25 -5.09 4.94
CA PRO A 200 -6.88 -5.53 3.60
C PRO A 200 -7.04 -4.41 2.55
N PRO A 201 -6.15 -4.33 1.54
CA PRO A 201 -6.33 -3.42 0.42
C PRO A 201 -7.64 -3.72 -0.31
N GLY A 202 -8.21 -2.69 -0.92
CA GLY A 202 -9.50 -2.80 -1.61
C GLY A 202 -10.73 -2.79 -0.70
N LEU A 203 -10.59 -2.54 0.62
CA LEU A 203 -11.74 -2.46 1.54
C LEU A 203 -12.26 -1.03 1.75
N VAL A 204 -11.34 -0.08 1.94
CA VAL A 204 -11.59 1.33 2.28
C VAL A 204 -10.87 2.22 1.29
N ASP A 205 -11.49 3.33 0.90
CA ASP A 205 -10.87 4.35 0.05
C ASP A 205 -9.60 4.93 0.69
N ALA A 206 -8.53 5.04 -0.09
CA ALA A 206 -7.21 5.42 0.40
C ALA A 206 -7.03 6.91 0.72
N SER A 207 -8.04 7.76 0.47
CA SER A 207 -7.95 9.21 0.70
C SER A 207 -7.83 9.57 2.19
N GLU A 208 -7.13 10.68 2.48
CA GLU A 208 -7.15 11.29 3.83
C GLU A 208 -8.52 11.86 4.22
N ARG A 209 -9.48 11.84 3.30
CA ARG A 209 -10.85 12.33 3.50
C ARG A 209 -11.89 11.22 3.44
N ALA A 210 -11.46 9.95 3.38
CA ALA A 210 -12.35 8.80 3.24
C ALA A 210 -13.27 8.60 4.45
N VAL A 211 -12.84 8.98 5.65
CA VAL A 211 -13.63 8.82 6.89
C VAL A 211 -14.28 10.16 7.23
N ALA A 212 -15.61 10.16 7.30
CA ALA A 212 -16.39 11.25 7.89
C ALA A 212 -17.11 10.76 9.15
N TRP A 213 -17.19 11.63 10.15
CA TRP A 213 -17.86 11.33 11.41
C TRP A 213 -18.63 12.55 11.90
N GLU A 214 -19.71 12.27 12.63
CA GLU A 214 -20.49 13.30 13.31
C GLU A 214 -21.02 12.78 14.65
N VAL A 215 -21.06 13.67 15.63
CA VAL A 215 -21.67 13.43 16.94
C VAL A 215 -22.98 14.20 16.96
N VAL A 216 -24.08 13.46 17.07
CA VAL A 216 -25.44 14.01 16.98
C VAL A 216 -26.19 13.73 18.28
N ARG A 217 -26.93 14.74 18.76
CA ARG A 217 -27.84 14.61 19.90
C ARG A 217 -29.28 14.71 19.43
N ALA A 218 -30.06 13.66 19.62
CA ALA A 218 -31.48 13.62 19.30
C ALA A 218 -32.27 13.09 20.49
N SER A 219 -33.33 13.81 20.90
CA SER A 219 -34.20 13.41 22.02
C SER A 219 -33.45 13.07 23.31
N GLY A 220 -32.35 13.78 23.61
CA GLY A 220 -31.51 13.56 24.80
C GLY A 220 -30.46 12.45 24.66
N THR A 221 -30.48 11.66 23.59
CA THR A 221 -29.47 10.62 23.31
C THR A 221 -28.37 11.19 22.43
N THR A 222 -27.10 10.97 22.81
CA THR A 222 -25.93 11.38 22.01
C THR A 222 -25.34 10.15 21.32
N THR A 223 -25.25 10.18 19.99
CA THR A 223 -24.72 9.10 19.16
C THR A 223 -23.58 9.60 18.29
N VAL A 224 -22.60 8.75 18.03
CA VAL A 224 -21.60 8.97 16.98
C VAL A 224 -22.02 8.19 15.75
N ARG A 225 -21.97 8.84 14.59
CA ARG A 225 -22.18 8.25 13.27
C ARG A 225 -20.86 8.29 12.53
N VAL A 226 -20.48 7.18 11.93
CA VAL A 226 -19.28 7.06 11.11
C VAL A 226 -19.71 6.60 9.73
N SER A 227 -19.20 7.28 8.71
CA SER A 227 -19.37 6.95 7.30
C SER A 227 -18.01 6.95 6.63
N ILE A 228 -17.69 5.88 5.91
CA ILE A 228 -16.40 5.69 5.25
C ILE A 228 -16.65 5.31 3.80
N VAL A 229 -15.97 5.99 2.88
CA VAL A 229 -15.99 5.63 1.47
C VAL A 229 -15.31 4.26 1.30
N ALA A 230 -16.01 3.31 0.68
CA ALA A 230 -15.45 2.02 0.32
C ALA A 230 -14.48 2.16 -0.84
N ALA A 231 -13.51 1.25 -0.95
CA ALA A 231 -12.61 1.27 -2.09
C ALA A 231 -13.39 1.03 -3.40
N PRO A 232 -12.97 1.66 -4.52
CA PRO A 232 -13.51 1.37 -5.85
C PRO A 232 -13.54 -0.11 -6.17
N GLY A 233 -14.64 -0.56 -6.79
CA GLY A 233 -14.79 -1.95 -7.22
C GLY A 233 -15.21 -2.94 -6.11
N LEU A 234 -15.43 -2.47 -4.87
CA LEU A 234 -15.94 -3.32 -3.78
C LEU A 234 -17.42 -3.68 -4.01
N SER A 235 -17.69 -4.70 -4.82
CA SER A 235 -19.06 -5.13 -5.19
C SER A 235 -19.49 -6.45 -4.54
N SER A 236 -18.56 -7.17 -3.88
CA SER A 236 -18.84 -8.46 -3.26
C SER A 236 -19.32 -8.32 -1.81
N ALA A 237 -20.14 -9.29 -1.35
CA ALA A 237 -20.56 -9.34 0.04
C ALA A 237 -19.36 -9.65 0.95
N VAL A 238 -18.83 -8.63 1.63
CA VAL A 238 -17.71 -8.78 2.56
C VAL A 238 -18.13 -9.62 3.77
N PRO A 239 -17.43 -10.75 4.05
CA PRO A 239 -17.67 -11.57 5.23
C PRO A 239 -17.63 -10.76 6.52
N GLU A 240 -18.47 -11.07 7.51
CA GLU A 240 -18.56 -10.30 8.76
C GLU A 240 -17.22 -10.11 9.48
N HIS A 241 -16.33 -11.10 9.42
CA HIS A 241 -15.01 -11.05 10.06
C HIS A 241 -14.00 -10.15 9.31
N LEU A 242 -14.29 -9.76 8.07
CA LEU A 242 -13.47 -8.83 7.27
C LEU A 242 -14.09 -7.44 7.18
N ARG A 243 -15.24 -7.20 7.83
CA ARG A 243 -15.86 -5.87 7.83
C ARG A 243 -15.05 -4.91 8.69
N PRO A 244 -14.80 -3.69 8.21
CA PRO A 244 -14.10 -2.70 8.99
C PRO A 244 -14.94 -2.28 10.21
N ARG A 245 -14.24 -1.87 11.27
CA ARG A 245 -14.79 -1.23 12.45
C ARG A 245 -14.15 0.14 12.62
N ALA A 246 -14.88 1.05 13.25
CA ALA A 246 -14.35 2.34 13.64
C ALA A 246 -14.25 2.43 15.16
N SER A 247 -13.03 2.54 15.69
CA SER A 247 -12.78 2.87 17.09
C SER A 247 -12.87 4.38 17.26
N VAL A 248 -13.86 4.83 18.02
CA VAL A 248 -14.12 6.24 18.30
C VAL A 248 -13.64 6.56 19.72
N GLY A 249 -12.61 7.37 19.84
CA GLY A 249 -11.97 7.72 21.12
C GLY A 249 -12.24 9.16 21.57
N THR A 250 -12.35 9.34 22.88
CA THR A 250 -12.25 10.62 23.58
C THR A 250 -11.23 10.51 24.72
N ALA A 251 -10.95 11.62 25.41
CA ALA A 251 -10.13 11.58 26.63
C ALA A 251 -10.73 10.72 27.77
N SER A 252 -12.02 10.36 27.69
CA SER A 252 -12.74 9.65 28.74
C SER A 252 -13.08 8.19 28.40
N GLY A 253 -12.83 7.75 27.16
CA GLY A 253 -13.07 6.36 26.76
C GLY A 253 -13.14 6.18 25.25
N THR A 254 -13.25 4.91 24.84
CA THR A 254 -13.36 4.50 23.44
C THR A 254 -14.59 3.62 23.25
N VAL A 255 -15.25 3.75 22.11
CA VAL A 255 -16.33 2.84 21.67
C VAL A 255 -16.01 2.31 20.27
N ASP A 256 -16.30 1.04 20.04
CA ASP A 256 -16.22 0.46 18.68
C ASP A 256 -17.57 0.54 17.98
N VAL A 257 -17.54 1.04 16.75
CA VAL A 257 -18.68 1.12 15.84
C VAL A 257 -18.54 0.01 14.80
N SER A 258 -19.51 -0.91 14.77
CA SER A 258 -19.60 -1.91 13.71
C SER A 258 -20.13 -1.26 12.44
N LEU A 259 -19.46 -1.50 11.31
CA LEU A 259 -19.82 -0.91 10.02
C LEU A 259 -20.49 -1.92 9.11
N SER A 260 -21.46 -1.43 8.33
CA SER A 260 -22.14 -2.17 7.29
C SER A 260 -21.99 -1.45 5.96
N LEU A 261 -21.76 -2.21 4.89
CA LEU A 261 -21.64 -1.67 3.55
C LEU A 261 -23.05 -1.45 2.96
N SER A 262 -23.29 -0.26 2.44
CA SER A 262 -24.49 0.08 1.68
C SER A 262 -24.07 0.90 0.47
N GLY A 263 -24.20 0.31 -0.73
CA GLY A 263 -23.62 0.89 -1.94
C GLY A 263 -22.09 0.95 -1.81
N ASP A 264 -21.54 2.15 -1.91
CA ASP A 264 -20.11 2.47 -1.83
C ASP A 264 -19.70 3.02 -0.45
N THR A 265 -20.57 2.94 0.55
CA THR A 265 -20.35 3.56 1.85
C THR A 265 -20.46 2.54 2.97
N TRP A 266 -19.39 2.40 3.74
CA TRP A 266 -19.41 1.75 5.05
C TRP A 266 -20.01 2.73 6.05
N SER A 267 -21.06 2.33 6.76
CA SER A 267 -21.67 3.17 7.78
C SER A 267 -22.02 2.41 9.04
N GLY A 268 -21.98 3.11 10.17
CA GLY A 268 -22.37 2.58 11.47
C GLY A 268 -22.67 3.69 12.46
N VAL A 269 -23.40 3.31 13.51
CA VAL A 269 -23.83 4.23 14.57
C VAL A 269 -23.65 3.54 15.92
N ALA A 270 -23.15 4.29 16.91
CA ALA A 270 -23.07 3.84 18.30
C ALA A 270 -23.42 4.96 19.28
N ALA A 271 -23.65 4.61 20.55
CA ALA A 271 -23.71 5.60 21.61
C ALA A 271 -22.35 6.33 21.70
N ALA A 272 -22.38 7.66 21.72
CA ALA A 272 -21.15 8.43 21.78
C ALA A 272 -20.51 8.28 23.18
N PRO A 273 -19.18 8.08 23.29
CA PRO A 273 -18.51 8.07 24.59
C PRO A 273 -18.59 9.46 25.24
N SER A 274 -18.50 9.51 26.57
CA SER A 274 -18.50 10.78 27.31
C SER A 274 -17.41 11.73 26.78
N GLY A 275 -17.73 13.03 26.69
CA GLY A 275 -16.80 14.04 26.19
C GLY A 275 -16.76 14.19 24.67
N SER A 276 -17.56 13.41 23.92
CA SER A 276 -17.60 13.49 22.44
C SER A 276 -18.01 14.86 21.90
N GLU A 277 -18.68 15.69 22.71
CA GLU A 277 -19.01 17.07 22.32
C GLU A 277 -17.79 17.97 22.09
N ALA A 278 -16.62 17.62 22.65
CA ALA A 278 -15.37 18.35 22.42
C ALA A 278 -14.61 17.90 21.16
N GLY A 279 -15.10 16.87 20.46
CA GLY A 279 -14.39 16.20 19.37
C GLY A 279 -14.07 14.74 19.70
N VAL A 280 -13.81 13.95 18.66
CA VAL A 280 -13.45 12.53 18.77
C VAL A 280 -12.27 12.22 17.84
N SER A 281 -11.47 11.22 18.21
CA SER A 281 -10.60 10.53 17.26
C SER A 281 -11.35 9.35 16.64
N VAL A 282 -11.12 9.08 15.36
CA VAL A 282 -11.71 7.92 14.67
C VAL A 282 -10.59 7.16 13.99
N ASP A 283 -10.42 5.90 14.36
CA ASP A 283 -9.48 4.97 13.75
C ASP A 283 -10.23 3.80 13.12
N VAL A 284 -9.86 3.43 11.90
CA VAL A 284 -10.52 2.38 11.13
C VAL A 284 -9.63 1.14 11.11
N HIS A 285 -10.20 -0.01 11.45
CA HIS A 285 -9.45 -1.26 11.49
C HIS A 285 -10.32 -2.47 11.17
N VAL A 286 -9.70 -3.57 10.76
CA VAL A 286 -10.32 -4.90 10.76
C VAL A 286 -9.78 -5.69 11.95
N PRO A 287 -10.64 -6.24 12.83
CA PRO A 287 -10.17 -7.01 13.98
C PRO A 287 -9.27 -8.19 13.57
N GLY A 288 -8.10 -8.30 14.20
CA GLY A 288 -7.13 -9.36 13.91
C GLY A 288 -6.28 -9.12 12.65
N PHE A 289 -6.39 -7.95 12.01
CA PHE A 289 -5.58 -7.59 10.86
C PHE A 289 -4.60 -6.46 11.20
N GLY A 290 -3.37 -6.58 10.69
CA GLY A 290 -2.39 -5.51 10.73
C GLY A 290 -1.83 -5.21 12.11
N THR A 291 -1.27 -4.02 12.27
CA THR A 291 -0.64 -3.60 13.53
C THR A 291 -1.66 -3.21 14.58
N THR A 292 -1.59 -3.83 15.76
CA THR A 292 -2.35 -3.42 16.95
C THR A 292 -1.60 -2.32 17.70
N GLY A 293 -2.08 -1.07 17.70
CA GLY A 293 -1.38 0.06 18.34
C GLY A 293 -2.04 1.41 18.09
N SER A 294 -1.36 2.54 18.34
CA SER A 294 -1.84 3.88 17.92
C SER A 294 -1.42 4.15 16.46
N ALA A 295 -2.29 4.79 15.69
CA ALA A 295 -2.07 5.11 14.28
C ALA A 295 -1.03 6.23 14.13
N ASP A 296 0.25 5.89 14.09
CA ASP A 296 1.27 6.89 13.68
C ASP A 296 2.52 6.33 12.98
N GLY A 297 2.62 5.01 12.79
CA GLY A 297 3.84 4.40 12.21
C GLY A 297 4.01 4.57 10.69
N GLY A 298 3.21 5.40 10.02
CA GLY A 298 3.23 5.57 8.56
C GLY A 298 2.47 6.82 8.15
N GLY A 299 2.77 7.94 8.84
CA GLY A 299 1.98 9.17 8.91
C GLY A 299 1.43 9.72 7.60
N ALA A 300 0.47 10.65 7.70
CA ALA A 300 -0.24 11.23 6.54
C ALA A 300 0.71 11.78 5.45
N GLU A 301 1.91 12.21 5.83
CA GLU A 301 2.95 12.66 4.91
C GLU A 301 3.45 11.54 3.97
N VAL A 302 3.70 10.33 4.47
CA VAL A 302 4.14 9.20 3.64
C VAL A 302 3.03 8.79 2.68
N ARG A 303 1.78 8.69 3.16
CA ARG A 303 0.62 8.40 2.31
C ARG A 303 0.43 9.44 1.21
N GLU A 304 0.65 10.72 1.51
CA GLU A 304 0.60 11.79 0.50
C GLU A 304 1.72 11.66 -0.53
N ARG A 305 2.95 11.32 -0.11
CA ARG A 305 4.05 11.04 -1.03
C ARG A 305 3.74 9.85 -1.93
N VAL A 306 3.17 8.77 -1.38
CA VAL A 306 2.74 7.59 -2.16
C VAL A 306 1.66 7.97 -3.17
N ARG A 307 0.61 8.69 -2.77
CA ARG A 307 -0.42 9.18 -3.72
C ARG A 307 0.18 10.05 -4.82
N ASN A 308 1.14 10.92 -4.50
CA ASN A 308 1.81 11.75 -5.50
C ASN A 308 2.69 10.95 -6.47
N LEU A 309 3.41 9.93 -5.98
CA LEU A 309 4.12 8.98 -6.84
C LEU A 309 3.15 8.32 -7.83
N ILE A 310 2.01 7.81 -7.34
CA ILE A 310 1.03 7.15 -8.19
C ILE A 310 0.45 8.08 -9.26
N ARG A 311 0.10 9.32 -8.91
CA ARG A 311 -0.33 10.32 -9.89
C ARG A 311 0.71 10.54 -10.98
N GLN A 312 1.99 10.66 -10.62
CA GLN A 312 3.07 10.82 -11.59
C GLN A 312 3.21 9.61 -12.51
N ARG A 313 3.05 8.39 -11.96
CA ARG A 313 3.11 7.16 -12.75
C ARG A 313 1.92 7.03 -13.71
N LEU A 314 0.70 7.31 -13.27
CA LEU A 314 -0.49 7.32 -14.14
C LEU A 314 -0.39 8.36 -15.26
N LEU A 315 0.14 9.56 -14.96
CA LEU A 315 0.42 10.57 -15.99
C LEU A 315 1.44 10.08 -17.02
N ARG A 316 2.45 9.31 -16.60
CA ARG A 316 3.41 8.68 -17.51
C ARG A 316 2.76 7.55 -18.32
N ALA A 317 1.90 6.75 -17.70
CA ALA A 317 1.17 5.65 -18.34
C ALA A 317 0.21 6.14 -19.44
N ALA A 318 -0.40 7.32 -19.25
CA ALA A 318 -1.22 7.98 -20.26
C ALA A 318 -0.41 8.51 -21.45
N ALA A 319 0.91 8.65 -21.32
CA ALA A 319 1.74 9.16 -22.41
C ALA A 319 1.91 8.08 -23.50
N THR A 320 1.71 8.47 -24.76
CA THR A 320 1.81 7.58 -25.92
C THR A 320 3.23 7.24 -26.36
N THR A 321 4.24 7.67 -25.59
CA THR A 321 5.65 7.39 -25.91
C THR A 321 6.03 6.04 -25.29
N PRO A 322 6.57 5.08 -26.06
CA PRO A 322 7.07 3.84 -25.49
C PRO A 322 8.17 4.15 -24.46
N ASP A 323 8.01 3.65 -23.24
CA ASP A 323 9.02 3.70 -22.18
C ASP A 323 9.52 2.28 -21.92
N ASP A 324 10.72 1.97 -22.42
CA ASP A 324 11.43 0.72 -22.13
C ASP A 324 12.39 0.88 -20.92
N GLY A 325 12.21 1.96 -20.15
CA GLY A 325 13.01 2.27 -18.98
C GLY A 325 12.71 1.35 -17.79
N PRO A 326 13.60 1.34 -16.77
CA PRO A 326 13.40 0.55 -15.55
C PRO A 326 12.15 0.98 -14.76
N ASP A 327 11.67 2.21 -14.97
CA ASP A 327 10.49 2.77 -14.31
C ASP A 327 9.28 2.82 -15.26
N ALA A 328 9.29 2.02 -16.33
CA ALA A 328 8.18 1.89 -17.26
C ALA A 328 6.86 1.59 -16.50
N PRO A 329 5.73 2.15 -16.96
CA PRO A 329 4.42 1.80 -16.42
C PRO A 329 4.10 0.31 -16.58
N LEU A 330 3.45 -0.26 -15.57
CA LEU A 330 2.84 -1.58 -15.64
C LEU A 330 1.65 -1.57 -16.63
N LEU A 331 1.31 -2.71 -17.21
CA LEU A 331 0.16 -2.88 -18.10
C LEU A 331 -1.15 -2.47 -17.40
N ALA A 332 -1.30 -2.83 -16.13
CA ALA A 332 -2.44 -2.42 -15.32
C ALA A 332 -2.48 -0.90 -15.08
N GLU A 333 -1.33 -0.23 -15.00
CA GLU A 333 -1.27 1.24 -14.89
C GLU A 333 -1.69 1.91 -16.22
N ILE A 334 -1.28 1.33 -17.35
CA ILE A 334 -1.66 1.81 -18.69
C ILE A 334 -3.17 1.68 -18.89
N GLU A 335 -3.75 0.53 -18.54
CA GLU A 335 -5.20 0.30 -18.63
C GLU A 335 -5.98 1.25 -17.70
N ALA A 336 -5.50 1.43 -16.47
CA ALA A 336 -6.11 2.33 -15.50
C ALA A 336 -6.07 3.80 -15.98
N ALA A 337 -4.96 4.23 -16.59
CA ALA A 337 -4.82 5.56 -17.17
C ALA A 337 -5.66 5.75 -18.44
N ALA A 338 -5.77 4.72 -19.29
CA ALA A 338 -6.60 4.76 -20.49
C ALA A 338 -8.10 4.88 -20.15
N SER A 339 -8.54 4.12 -19.14
CA SER A 339 -9.92 4.16 -18.64
C SER A 339 -10.34 5.52 -18.09
N ASP A 340 -9.38 6.33 -17.62
CA ASP A 340 -9.61 7.71 -17.16
C ASP A 340 -9.67 8.72 -18.34
N SER A 341 -9.03 8.41 -19.47
CA SER A 341 -8.95 9.27 -20.66
C SER A 341 -10.11 9.14 -21.65
N ASP A 342 -10.93 8.09 -21.54
CA ASP A 342 -12.12 7.86 -22.38
C ASP A 342 -13.34 8.71 -21.97
N PHE A 343 -13.10 9.82 -21.26
CA PHE A 343 -14.09 10.82 -20.82
C PHE A 343 -13.83 12.21 -21.42
#